data_AF-A0A815CRP4-F1
#
_entry.id   AF-A0A815CRP4-F1
#
_cell.length_a   1.000
_cell.length_b   1.000
_cell.length_c   1.000
_cell.angle_alpha   90.00
_cell.angle_beta   90.00
_cell.angle_gamma   90.00
#
_symmetry.space_group_name_H-M   'P 1'
#
loop_
_entity.id
_entity.type
_entity.pdbx_description
1 polymer ?
#
loop_
_entity_poly.entity_id
_entity_poly.type
_entity_poly.pdbx_seq_one_letter_code
_entity_poly.pdbx_strand_id
1 'polypeptide(L)'
;MFPNPASPSSFYMCANGYAYLQQCPSTLVWSNDDQRCDYEENVVTTTTVECLSYEVSYNGHCYYLDGSGGRCAPYYSRASTDILSIIASKFIGKNYKSIISDNCCVWTSDTYQTFGMNADCNTMGPFKEGPLSPGGGCRNATNRHPKQLTFCGRD
;
A
#
# COMPACT_ATOMS: atom_id res chain seq x y z
N MET A 1 -6.43 26.28 -9.04
CA MET A 1 -4.99 26.56 -9.18
C MET A 1 -4.27 25.22 -9.15
N PHE A 2 -3.02 25.12 -9.62
CA PHE A 2 -2.29 23.84 -9.72
C PHE A 2 -0.85 23.96 -9.19
N PRO A 3 -0.30 22.92 -8.54
CA PRO A 3 1.07 22.95 -8.02
C PRO A 3 2.10 23.08 -9.15
N ASN A 4 3.20 23.82 -8.89
CA ASN A 4 4.35 23.81 -9.79
C ASN A 4 5.30 22.65 -9.43
N PRO A 5 5.50 21.65 -10.30
CA PRO A 5 6.38 20.51 -10.01
C PRO A 5 7.85 20.89 -9.89
N ALA A 6 8.27 22.04 -10.42
CA ALA A 6 9.66 22.49 -10.38
C ALA A 6 10.01 23.31 -9.13
N SER A 7 9.02 23.86 -8.42
CA SER A 7 9.27 24.72 -7.27
C SER A 7 8.05 24.78 -6.34
N PRO A 8 8.17 24.25 -5.10
CA PRO A 8 7.06 24.21 -4.14
C PRO A 8 6.64 25.61 -3.66
N SER A 9 7.52 26.60 -3.78
CA SER A 9 7.23 28.01 -3.47
C SER A 9 6.46 28.73 -4.59
N SER A 10 5.88 27.99 -5.54
CA SER A 10 5.14 28.58 -6.66
C SER A 10 4.02 27.66 -7.16
N PHE A 11 3.06 28.24 -7.86
CA PHE A 11 1.88 27.54 -8.38
C PHE A 11 1.38 28.18 -9.66
N TYR A 12 0.52 27.48 -10.40
CA TYR A 12 -0.13 27.99 -11.59
C TYR A 12 -1.58 28.38 -11.30
N MET A 13 -1.93 29.62 -11.61
CA MET A 13 -3.29 30.12 -11.63
C MET A 13 -3.81 30.15 -13.07
N CYS A 14 -4.94 29.51 -13.34
CA CYS A 14 -5.55 29.54 -14.65
C CYS A 14 -6.56 30.70 -14.76
N ALA A 15 -6.41 31.55 -15.77
CA ALA A 15 -7.38 32.59 -16.10
C ALA A 15 -7.51 32.71 -17.62
N ASN A 16 -8.74 32.81 -18.13
CA ASN A 16 -9.03 32.93 -19.57
C ASN A 16 -8.36 31.84 -20.45
N GLY A 17 -8.21 30.62 -19.93
CA GLY A 17 -7.56 29.51 -20.64
C GLY A 17 -6.03 29.53 -20.62
N TYR A 18 -5.40 30.50 -19.97
CA TYR A 18 -3.95 30.59 -19.82
C TYR A 18 -3.52 30.27 -18.38
N ALA A 19 -2.39 29.58 -18.23
CA ALA A 19 -1.77 29.30 -16.93
C ALA A 19 -0.72 30.39 -16.62
N TYR A 20 -0.90 31.06 -15.49
CA TYR A 20 -0.01 32.11 -15.00
C TYR A 20 0.76 31.58 -13.80
N LEU A 21 2.09 31.61 -13.87
CA LEU A 21 2.94 31.26 -12.72
C LEU A 21 2.81 32.34 -11.65
N GLN A 22 2.49 31.93 -10.44
CA GLN A 22 2.40 32.74 -9.24
C GLN A 22 3.46 32.27 -8.23
N GLN A 23 4.11 33.22 -7.56
CA GLN A 23 5.07 32.93 -6.51
C GLN A 23 4.38 33.07 -5.15
N CYS A 24 4.68 32.14 -4.25
CA CYS A 24 4.25 32.27 -2.87
C CYS A 24 5.04 33.37 -2.16
N PRO A 25 4.42 34.12 -1.23
CA PRO A 25 5.13 35.12 -0.45
C PRO A 25 6.19 34.47 0.46
N SER A 26 7.36 35.11 0.59
CA SER A 26 8.41 34.70 1.54
C SER A 26 8.86 33.24 1.34
N THR A 27 8.97 32.46 2.41
CA THR A 27 9.35 31.03 2.41
C THR A 27 8.15 30.10 2.38
N LEU A 28 6.96 30.60 2.04
CA LEU A 28 5.75 29.77 1.99
C LEU A 28 5.75 28.88 0.75
N VAL A 29 5.07 27.76 0.85
CA VAL A 29 4.89 26.77 -0.20
C VAL A 29 3.42 26.58 -0.53
N TRP A 30 3.12 26.11 -1.74
CA TRP A 30 1.75 25.94 -2.21
C TRP A 30 1.08 24.73 -1.55
N SER A 31 -0.01 24.98 -0.80
CA SER A 31 -0.95 23.95 -0.33
C SER A 31 -1.98 23.69 -1.42
N ASN A 32 -1.95 22.48 -1.99
CA ASN A 32 -2.98 22.08 -2.96
C ASN A 32 -4.35 21.85 -2.29
N ASP A 33 -4.37 21.38 -1.05
CA ASP A 33 -5.61 21.11 -0.32
C ASP A 33 -6.32 22.41 0.08
N ASP A 34 -5.57 23.39 0.56
CA ASP A 34 -6.12 24.69 0.97
C ASP A 34 -6.22 25.71 -0.17
N GLN A 35 -5.68 25.36 -1.35
CA GLN A 35 -5.57 26.24 -2.53
C GLN A 35 -4.95 27.61 -2.17
N ARG A 36 -3.91 27.62 -1.33
CA ARG A 36 -3.20 28.83 -0.89
C ARG A 36 -1.75 28.54 -0.56
N CYS A 37 -0.94 29.59 -0.45
CA CYS A 37 0.41 29.47 0.10
C CYS A 37 0.34 29.36 1.62
N ASP A 38 1.01 28.36 2.18
CA ASP A 38 1.08 28.09 3.61
C ASP A 38 2.52 27.71 4.01
N TYR A 39 2.76 27.56 5.31
CA TYR A 39 4.05 27.09 5.81
C TYR A 39 4.25 25.61 5.45
N GLU A 40 5.50 25.20 5.24
CA GLU A 40 5.84 23.85 4.76
C GLU A 40 5.31 22.75 5.69
N GLU A 41 5.33 22.99 7.01
CA GLU A 41 4.78 22.08 8.01
C GLU A 41 3.25 21.90 7.95
N ASN A 42 2.53 22.85 7.33
CA ASN A 42 1.08 22.80 7.16
C ASN A 42 0.68 22.22 5.80
N VAL A 43 1.60 22.18 4.83
CA VAL A 43 1.32 21.63 3.50
C VAL A 43 1.39 20.12 3.56
N VAL A 44 0.21 19.49 3.45
CA VAL A 44 0.12 18.06 3.19
C VAL A 44 0.66 17.82 1.77
N THR A 45 1.89 17.35 1.68
CA THR A 45 2.46 16.92 0.40
C THR A 45 1.80 15.59 0.04
N THR A 46 0.76 15.64 -0.80
CA THR A 46 0.15 14.44 -1.40
C THR A 46 1.12 13.82 -2.41
N THR A 47 2.21 13.25 -1.93
CA THR A 47 3.07 12.30 -2.66
C THR A 47 3.59 11.16 -1.77
N THR A 48 3.24 11.12 -0.48
CA THR A 48 3.41 9.90 0.32
C THR A 48 2.05 9.25 0.50
N VAL A 49 1.87 8.08 -0.12
CA VAL A 49 0.79 7.20 0.27
C VAL A 49 1.09 6.73 1.69
N GLU A 50 0.40 7.35 2.66
CA GLU A 50 0.47 7.00 4.08
C GLU A 50 -0.17 5.63 4.29
N CYS A 51 0.68 4.61 4.24
CA CYS A 51 0.28 3.24 4.55
C CYS A 51 0.20 3.03 6.06
N LEU A 52 -0.76 2.23 6.48
CA LEU A 52 -0.97 1.93 7.89
C LEU A 52 0.20 1.11 8.45
N SER A 53 0.35 1.06 9.77
CA SER A 53 1.51 0.43 10.42
C SER A 53 1.69 -1.04 10.04
N TYR A 54 0.59 -1.76 9.76
CA TYR A 54 0.57 -3.16 9.30
C TYR A 54 0.71 -3.32 7.77
N GLU A 55 0.79 -2.22 7.01
CA GLU A 55 0.94 -2.21 5.56
C GLU A 55 2.40 -2.01 5.12
N VAL A 56 2.66 -2.47 3.90
CA VAL A 56 3.90 -2.23 3.15
C VAL A 56 3.61 -1.25 2.03
N SER A 57 4.41 -0.18 1.94
CA SER A 57 4.37 0.76 0.82
C SER A 57 5.31 0.30 -0.31
N TYR A 58 4.80 0.31 -1.54
CA TYR A 58 5.60 0.05 -2.74
C TYR A 58 4.99 0.75 -3.96
N ASN A 59 5.81 1.54 -4.69
CA ASN A 59 5.41 2.30 -5.87
C ASN A 59 4.14 3.17 -5.68
N GLY A 60 4.00 3.80 -4.51
CA GLY A 60 2.83 4.63 -4.20
C GLY A 60 1.57 3.84 -3.87
N HIS A 61 1.68 2.54 -3.59
CA HIS A 61 0.55 1.68 -3.23
C HIS A 61 0.76 1.05 -1.85
N CYS A 62 -0.35 0.72 -1.17
CA CYS A 62 -0.30 0.03 0.13
C CYS A 62 -0.75 -1.41 -0.01
N TYR A 63 -0.01 -2.30 0.64
CA TYR A 63 -0.28 -3.73 0.64
C TYR A 63 -0.32 -4.29 2.06
N TYR A 64 -1.25 -5.20 2.33
CA TYR A 64 -1.31 -5.91 3.60
C TYR A 64 -1.58 -7.40 3.42
N LEU A 65 -1.31 -8.15 4.49
CA LEU A 65 -1.68 -9.56 4.64
C LEU A 65 -2.80 -9.70 5.66
N ASP A 66 -3.78 -10.55 5.38
CA ASP A 66 -4.90 -10.83 6.29
C ASP A 66 -5.42 -12.25 6.13
N GLY A 67 -5.86 -12.88 7.22
CA GLY A 67 -6.53 -14.18 7.21
C GLY A 67 -7.98 -14.11 6.76
N SER A 68 -8.29 -13.32 5.74
CA SER A 68 -9.65 -12.90 5.38
C SER A 68 -10.34 -13.79 4.34
N GLY A 69 -9.73 -14.91 3.95
CA GLY A 69 -10.37 -15.88 3.06
C GLY A 69 -10.63 -15.35 1.66
N GLY A 70 -9.70 -14.56 1.12
CA GLY A 70 -9.78 -13.96 -0.22
C GLY A 70 -10.52 -12.63 -0.28
N ARG A 71 -10.96 -12.08 0.87
CA ARG A 71 -11.72 -10.82 0.96
C ARG A 71 -10.81 -9.66 1.35
N CYS A 72 -10.75 -8.63 0.53
CA CYS A 72 -10.03 -7.41 0.88
C CYS A 72 -10.94 -6.40 1.57
N ALA A 73 -10.32 -5.47 2.30
CA ALA A 73 -11.00 -4.34 2.94
C ALA A 73 -11.59 -3.41 1.86
N PRO A 74 -12.54 -2.53 2.23
CA PRO A 74 -13.06 -1.53 1.30
C PRO A 74 -11.91 -0.75 0.63
N TYR A 75 -12.00 -0.56 -0.68
CA TYR A 75 -10.99 0.09 -1.55
C TYR A 75 -9.71 -0.71 -1.79
N TYR A 76 -9.61 -1.95 -1.30
CA TYR A 76 -8.52 -2.86 -1.63
C TYR A 76 -9.03 -3.99 -2.51
N SER A 77 -8.14 -4.54 -3.33
CA SER A 77 -8.38 -5.73 -4.12
C SER A 77 -7.23 -6.73 -3.93
N ARG A 78 -7.45 -8.00 -4.32
CA ARG A 78 -6.37 -8.98 -4.24
C ARG A 78 -5.25 -8.54 -5.19
N ALA A 79 -4.03 -8.48 -4.68
CA ALA A 79 -2.87 -8.06 -5.46
C ALA A 79 -2.15 -9.26 -6.09
N SER A 80 -1.38 -9.01 -7.15
CA SER A 80 -0.67 -10.05 -7.90
C SER A 80 0.52 -10.60 -7.14
N THR A 81 0.82 -11.87 -7.41
CA THR A 81 1.99 -12.59 -6.91
C THR A 81 3.28 -11.94 -7.40
N ASP A 82 3.30 -11.29 -8.56
CA ASP A 82 4.47 -10.56 -9.05
C ASP A 82 4.89 -9.46 -8.06
N ILE A 83 3.93 -8.69 -7.56
CA ILE A 83 4.19 -7.69 -6.53
C ILE A 83 4.61 -8.36 -5.23
N LEU A 84 3.91 -9.40 -4.81
CA LEU A 84 4.23 -10.15 -3.59
C LEU A 84 5.68 -10.66 -3.61
N SER A 85 6.17 -11.13 -4.76
CA SER A 85 7.54 -11.62 -4.92
C SER A 85 8.60 -10.55 -4.65
N ILE A 86 8.28 -9.29 -4.92
CA ILE A 86 9.18 -8.14 -4.73
C ILE A 86 9.16 -7.66 -3.28
N ILE A 87 7.97 -7.64 -2.66
CA ILE A 87 7.78 -7.00 -1.35
C ILE A 87 7.62 -7.98 -0.19
N ALA A 88 7.68 -9.29 -0.44
CA ALA A 88 7.53 -10.35 0.55
C ALA A 88 8.34 -10.10 1.84
N SER A 89 9.64 -9.82 1.71
CA SER A 89 10.53 -9.59 2.85
C SER A 89 10.18 -8.34 3.65
N LYS A 90 9.48 -7.36 3.07
CA LYS A 90 9.05 -6.14 3.75
C LYS A 90 7.90 -6.38 4.74
N PHE A 91 7.27 -7.56 4.72
CA PHE A 91 6.29 -7.95 5.71
C PHE A 91 6.91 -8.38 7.05
N ILE A 92 8.23 -8.60 7.12
CA ILE A 92 8.90 -8.88 8.40
C ILE A 92 8.69 -7.69 9.35
N GLY A 93 8.22 -7.99 10.57
CA GLY A 93 7.85 -6.99 11.57
C GLY A 93 6.44 -6.40 11.42
N LYS A 94 5.70 -6.72 10.35
CA LYS A 94 4.30 -6.31 10.16
C LYS A 94 3.35 -7.28 10.86
N ASN A 95 2.09 -6.85 11.03
CA ASN A 95 1.02 -7.67 11.59
C ASN A 95 -0.05 -7.94 10.53
N TYR A 96 -0.94 -8.90 10.81
CA TYR A 96 -2.20 -9.01 10.09
C TYR A 96 -3.01 -7.71 10.20
N LYS A 97 -3.80 -7.41 9.17
CA LYS A 97 -4.77 -6.30 9.26
C LYS A 97 -5.81 -6.55 10.35
N SER A 98 -6.39 -7.76 10.40
CA SER A 98 -7.52 -8.02 11.30
C SER A 98 -7.66 -9.48 11.76
N ILE A 99 -7.46 -10.45 10.88
CA ILE A 99 -7.72 -11.86 11.12
C ILE A 99 -6.41 -12.62 10.99
N ILE A 100 -6.09 -13.40 12.03
CA ILE A 100 -5.00 -14.37 11.97
C ILE A 100 -5.40 -15.50 11.03
N SER A 101 -4.60 -15.75 10.00
CA SER A 101 -4.82 -16.84 9.05
C SER A 101 -4.65 -18.19 9.72
N ASP A 102 -5.50 -19.17 9.38
CA ASP A 102 -5.31 -20.59 9.75
C ASP A 102 -4.86 -21.48 8.57
N ASN A 103 -4.73 -20.89 7.37
CA ASN A 103 -4.20 -21.52 6.18
C ASN A 103 -3.10 -20.64 5.56
N CYS A 104 -1.91 -21.20 5.42
CA CYS A 104 -0.70 -20.44 5.12
C CYS A 104 -0.42 -20.20 3.66
N CYS A 105 -1.27 -20.68 2.75
CA CYS A 105 -1.16 -20.36 1.33
C CYS A 105 -1.75 -18.99 1.03
N VAL A 106 -0.93 -18.13 0.41
CA VAL A 106 -1.33 -16.77 0.08
C VAL A 106 -2.26 -16.78 -1.13
N TRP A 107 -3.44 -16.23 -0.95
CA TRP A 107 -4.40 -15.99 -2.01
C TRP A 107 -4.17 -14.62 -2.63
N THR A 108 -3.67 -14.64 -3.86
CA THR A 108 -3.41 -13.46 -4.71
C THR A 108 -4.50 -13.30 -5.77
N SER A 109 -4.35 -12.33 -6.68
CA SER A 109 -5.22 -12.21 -7.86
C SER A 109 -4.98 -13.30 -8.92
N ASP A 110 -3.85 -14.01 -8.83
CA ASP A 110 -3.44 -14.94 -9.88
C ASP A 110 -4.13 -16.31 -9.75
N THR A 111 -4.03 -17.10 -10.82
CA THR A 111 -4.70 -18.39 -10.94
C THR A 111 -4.23 -19.42 -9.91
N TYR A 112 -2.95 -19.39 -9.52
CA TYR A 112 -2.32 -20.38 -8.67
C TYR A 112 -1.67 -19.77 -7.44
N GLN A 113 -1.89 -20.39 -6.28
CA GLN A 113 -1.22 -20.03 -5.04
C GLN A 113 0.15 -20.71 -4.99
N THR A 114 1.20 -19.92 -5.21
CA THR A 114 2.60 -20.36 -5.21
C THR A 114 3.39 -19.85 -4.01
N PHE A 115 2.86 -18.84 -3.31
CA PHE A 115 3.45 -18.28 -2.10
C PHE A 115 2.75 -18.80 -0.84
N GLY A 116 3.52 -18.92 0.24
CA GLY A 116 3.00 -19.26 1.55
C GLY A 116 3.94 -18.84 2.68
N MET A 117 3.47 -18.95 3.91
CA MET A 117 4.27 -18.72 5.12
C MET A 117 4.56 -20.03 5.84
N ASN A 118 5.74 -20.17 6.46
CA ASN A 118 6.14 -21.40 7.16
C ASN A 118 5.75 -21.39 8.64
N ALA A 119 6.23 -20.40 9.42
CA ALA A 119 6.16 -20.43 10.88
C ALA A 119 5.22 -19.38 11.49
N ASP A 120 5.04 -18.23 10.85
CA ASP A 120 4.27 -17.09 11.43
C ASP A 120 2.84 -16.99 10.91
N CYS A 121 2.43 -17.96 10.12
CA CYS A 121 1.04 -18.20 9.85
C CYS A 121 0.43 -18.99 11.00
N ASN A 122 -0.83 -18.71 11.38
CA ASN A 122 -1.54 -19.24 12.55
C ASN A 122 -1.14 -18.63 13.91
N THR A 123 -0.17 -17.72 13.96
CA THR A 123 0.23 -17.03 15.20
C THR A 123 -0.15 -15.56 15.16
N MET A 124 -0.31 -14.96 16.34
CA MET A 124 -0.40 -13.50 16.44
C MET A 124 0.96 -12.91 16.06
N GLY A 125 0.95 -11.89 15.20
CA GLY A 125 2.17 -11.22 14.74
C GLY A 125 2.94 -10.50 15.87
N PRO A 126 4.04 -9.82 15.54
CA PRO A 126 4.50 -9.52 14.19
C PRO A 126 5.12 -10.72 13.48
N PHE A 127 5.10 -10.70 12.15
CA PHE A 127 5.71 -11.71 11.30
C PHE A 127 7.24 -11.71 11.49
N LYS A 128 7.83 -12.89 11.70
CA LYS A 128 9.29 -13.07 11.75
C LYS A 128 9.85 -13.34 10.35
N GLU A 129 9.03 -13.91 9.47
CA GLU A 129 9.31 -14.19 8.07
C GLU A 129 8.21 -13.62 7.18
N GLY A 130 8.59 -13.17 5.97
CA GLY A 130 7.64 -12.82 4.93
C GLY A 130 7.11 -14.04 4.17
N PRO A 131 6.11 -13.87 3.29
CA PRO A 131 5.70 -14.93 2.36
C PRO A 131 6.86 -15.37 1.46
N LEU A 132 7.00 -16.67 1.23
CA LEU A 132 8.08 -17.26 0.43
C LEU A 132 7.48 -18.11 -0.69
N SER A 133 8.27 -18.38 -1.74
CA SER A 133 7.93 -19.31 -2.81
C SER A 133 9.06 -20.34 -3.01
N PRO A 134 8.80 -21.66 -2.92
CA PRO A 134 7.55 -22.29 -2.49
C PRO A 134 7.46 -22.32 -0.95
N GLY A 135 6.82 -21.33 -0.34
CA GLY A 135 6.61 -21.27 1.11
C GLY A 135 5.40 -22.10 1.54
N GLY A 136 5.45 -22.71 2.72
CA GLY A 136 4.33 -23.46 3.32
C GLY A 136 3.88 -24.70 2.54
N GLY A 137 4.62 -25.15 1.52
CA GLY A 137 4.23 -26.27 0.65
C GLY A 137 3.13 -25.92 -0.38
N CYS A 138 2.83 -24.65 -0.58
CA CYS A 138 1.78 -24.18 -1.47
C CYS A 138 2.17 -24.34 -2.94
N ARG A 139 1.78 -25.48 -3.53
CA ARG A 139 1.99 -25.79 -4.95
C ARG A 139 0.64 -25.92 -5.65
N ASN A 140 0.23 -24.90 -6.39
CA ASN A 140 -1.02 -24.88 -7.18
C ASN A 140 -2.28 -25.15 -6.34
N ALA A 141 -2.30 -24.68 -5.08
CA ALA A 141 -3.47 -24.84 -4.23
C ALA A 141 -4.63 -23.94 -4.73
N THR A 142 -5.83 -24.52 -4.79
CA THR A 142 -7.08 -23.80 -5.13
C THR A 142 -8.10 -23.83 -3.97
N ASN A 143 -7.71 -24.40 -2.83
CA ASN A 143 -8.57 -24.53 -1.66
C ASN A 143 -8.88 -23.15 -1.09
N ARG A 144 -10.17 -22.80 -1.03
CA ARG A 144 -10.69 -21.49 -0.59
C ARG A 144 -11.13 -21.58 0.87
N HIS A 145 -10.20 -21.43 1.81
CA HIS A 145 -10.51 -21.53 3.23
C HIS A 145 -11.11 -20.24 3.78
N PRO A 146 -12.04 -20.31 4.76
CA PRO A 146 -12.62 -19.12 5.37
C PRO A 146 -11.61 -18.15 5.98
N LYS A 147 -10.49 -18.67 6.53
CA LYS A 147 -9.39 -17.86 7.08
C LYS A 147 -8.08 -18.05 6.32
N GLN A 148 -8.17 -18.09 5.00
CA GLN A 148 -6.99 -18.15 4.16
C GLN A 148 -6.21 -16.85 4.14
N LEU A 149 -4.89 -16.96 4.15
CA LEU A 149 -3.98 -15.83 4.03
C LEU A 149 -4.24 -15.14 2.70
N THR A 150 -4.50 -13.84 2.73
CA THR A 150 -4.93 -13.05 1.58
C THR A 150 -3.99 -11.87 1.44
N PHE A 151 -3.51 -11.65 0.22
CA PHE A 151 -2.68 -10.51 -0.12
C PHE A 151 -3.50 -9.45 -0.84
N CYS A 152 -3.64 -8.29 -0.21
CA CYS A 152 -4.48 -7.20 -0.68
C CYS A 152 -3.63 -5.96 -0.94
N GLY A 153 -3.96 -5.22 -2.01
CA GLY A 153 -3.37 -3.94 -2.37
C GLY A 153 -4.43 -2.89 -2.70
N ARG A 154 -4.10 -1.63 -2.51
CA ARG A 154 -4.89 -0.48 -3.02
C ARG A 154 -4.00 0.45 -3.82
N ASP A 155 -4.63 1.10 -4.80
CA ASP A 155 -4.03 2.18 -5.56
C ASP A 155 -3.75 3.40 -4.68
#